data_AF-A0A077P6L4-F1
#
_entry.id   AF-A0A077P6L4-F1
#
_cell.length_a   1.000
_cell.length_b   1.000
_cell.length_c   1.000
_cell.angle_alpha   90.00
_cell.angle_beta   90.00
_cell.angle_gamma   90.00
#
_symmetry.space_group_name_H-M   'P 1'
#
loop_
_entity.id
_entity.type
_entity.pdbx_description
1 polymer ?
#
loop_
_entity_poly.entity_id
_entity_poly.type
_entity_poly.pdbx_seq_one_letter_code
_entity_poly.pdbx_strand_id
1 'polypeptide(L)'
;MINIFQKYRPLECFHIPSGWFAMKNNMYDVPPNVLNDISCEEERFLVEDAFFRNDIFIARTDYPLSTNNEIRGVASIHGRLFNSSDYEGNYSCFYDVELSIFLGKKKNEEVYYEGKVADNRFDAARIASRYMFIFSNNISPALEAGKLNKNSDFESFISKAYFDRDQV
;
A
#
# COMPACT_ATOMS: atom_id res chain seq x y z
N MET A 1 10.98 27.76 -4.08
CA MET A 1 10.74 26.29 -4.10
C MET A 1 9.25 26.09 -3.87
N ILE A 2 8.54 25.48 -4.82
CA ILE A 2 7.09 25.24 -4.71
C ILE A 2 6.88 24.04 -3.78
N ASN A 3 6.11 24.21 -2.71
CA ASN A 3 5.72 23.09 -1.86
C ASN A 3 4.42 22.47 -2.38
N ILE A 4 4.54 21.47 -3.26
CA ILE A 4 3.39 20.82 -3.91
C ILE A 4 2.44 20.14 -2.92
N PHE A 5 2.92 19.70 -1.75
CA PHE A 5 2.09 19.01 -0.74
C PHE A 5 1.12 19.94 -0.03
N GLN A 6 1.39 21.24 0.03
CA GLN A 6 0.47 22.23 0.60
C GLN A 6 -0.74 22.50 -0.30
N LYS A 7 -0.66 22.15 -1.59
CA LYS A 7 -1.74 22.38 -2.56
C LYS A 7 -2.87 21.37 -2.44
N TYR A 8 -2.56 20.17 -1.98
CA TYR A 8 -3.48 19.05 -1.94
C TYR A 8 -3.74 18.62 -0.51
N ARG A 9 -4.93 18.13 -0.25
CA ARG A 9 -5.27 17.60 1.08
C ARG A 9 -4.77 16.16 1.19
N PRO A 10 -4.34 15.71 2.38
CA PRO A 10 -4.13 14.29 2.63
C PRO A 10 -5.40 13.50 2.26
N LEU A 11 -5.22 12.29 1.74
CA LEU A 11 -6.33 11.45 1.32
C LEU A 11 -7.15 11.02 2.54
N GLU A 12 -8.43 11.40 2.56
CA GLU A 12 -9.35 11.03 3.63
C GLU A 12 -9.57 9.51 3.64
N CYS A 13 -9.90 8.95 4.81
CA CYS A 13 -10.17 7.52 5.01
C CYS A 13 -8.99 6.56 4.75
N PHE A 14 -7.74 7.06 4.63
CA PHE A 14 -6.57 6.19 4.62
C PHE A 14 -6.13 5.84 6.04
N HIS A 15 -6.27 4.56 6.42
CA HIS A 15 -6.07 4.10 7.79
C HIS A 15 -4.82 3.23 7.90
N ILE A 16 -3.88 3.67 8.75
CA ILE A 16 -2.67 2.93 9.09
C ILE A 16 -2.84 2.40 10.52
N PRO A 17 -2.95 1.07 10.75
CA PRO A 17 -3.04 0.51 12.09
C PRO A 17 -1.83 0.85 12.95
N SER A 18 -2.02 0.93 14.27
CA SER A 18 -0.93 1.13 15.21
C SER A 18 0.15 0.05 15.06
N GLY A 19 1.42 0.44 15.14
CA GLY A 19 2.57 -0.46 14.97
C GLY A 19 3.18 -0.44 13.57
N TRP A 20 2.44 0.08 12.57
CA TRP A 20 3.00 0.33 11.24
C TRP A 20 3.77 1.64 11.21
N PHE A 21 4.97 1.59 10.64
CA PHE A 21 5.81 2.73 10.34
C PHE A 21 5.73 3.07 8.85
N ALA A 22 5.18 4.24 8.53
CA ALA A 22 5.16 4.76 7.17
C ALA A 22 6.53 5.34 6.80
N MET A 23 7.20 4.71 5.85
CA MET A 23 8.48 5.17 5.30
C MET A 23 8.28 6.25 4.23
N LYS A 24 7.19 6.17 3.48
CA LYS A 24 6.76 7.16 2.50
C LYS A 24 5.24 7.23 2.53
N ASN A 25 4.68 8.44 2.51
CA ASN A 25 3.23 8.65 2.48
C ASN A 25 2.87 9.89 1.66
N ASN A 26 2.68 9.68 0.35
CA ASN A 26 2.19 10.68 -0.59
C ASN A 26 0.74 10.37 -0.98
N MET A 27 -0.05 9.78 -0.08
CA MET A 27 -1.48 9.57 -0.25
C MET A 27 -2.24 10.87 0.03
N TYR A 28 -2.31 11.70 -1.01
CA TYR A 28 -3.04 12.97 -1.07
C TYR A 28 -4.18 12.85 -2.08
N ASP A 29 -5.24 13.63 -1.91
CA ASP A 29 -6.34 13.72 -2.86
C ASP A 29 -5.91 14.56 -4.06
N VAL A 30 -5.27 13.88 -5.02
CA VAL A 30 -4.73 14.47 -6.25
C VAL A 30 -5.22 13.64 -7.44
N PRO A 31 -6.13 14.16 -8.27
CA PRO A 31 -6.56 13.48 -9.48
C PRO A 31 -5.50 13.62 -10.59
N PRO A 32 -5.29 12.60 -11.46
CA PRO A 32 -4.28 12.68 -12.52
C PRO A 32 -4.47 13.84 -13.50
N ASN A 33 -5.72 14.28 -13.71
CA ASN A 33 -6.04 15.39 -14.62
C ASN A 33 -5.44 16.73 -14.20
N VAL A 34 -4.98 16.90 -12.96
CA VAL A 34 -4.30 18.13 -12.50
C VAL A 34 -3.04 18.45 -13.32
N LEU A 35 -2.43 17.43 -13.93
CA LEU A 35 -1.25 17.59 -14.78
C LEU A 35 -1.53 18.39 -16.06
N ASN A 36 -2.80 18.49 -16.49
CA ASN A 36 -3.22 19.33 -17.62
C ASN A 36 -3.14 20.83 -17.28
N ASP A 37 -3.32 21.19 -16.02
CA ASP A 37 -3.37 22.58 -15.57
C ASP A 37 -1.98 23.15 -15.22
N ILE A 38 -0.94 22.30 -15.22
CA ILE A 38 0.42 22.70 -14.89
C ILE A 38 1.17 23.06 -16.17
N SER A 39 1.45 24.35 -16.36
CA SER A 39 2.22 24.86 -17.50
C SER A 39 3.74 24.74 -17.32
N CYS A 40 4.23 24.70 -16.08
CA CYS A 40 5.65 24.57 -15.76
C CYS A 40 6.09 23.10 -15.80
N GLU A 41 7.03 22.76 -16.68
CA GLU A 41 7.53 21.39 -16.84
C GLU A 41 8.18 20.83 -15.56
N GLU A 42 8.97 21.65 -14.86
CA GLU A 42 9.59 21.26 -13.59
C GLU A 42 8.55 20.93 -12.52
N GLU A 43 7.49 21.75 -12.42
CA GLU A 43 6.40 21.49 -11.48
C GLU A 43 5.63 20.23 -11.86
N ARG A 44 5.37 20.01 -13.15
CA ARG A 44 4.68 18.80 -13.64
C ARG A 44 5.47 17.55 -13.27
N PHE A 45 6.77 17.54 -13.52
CA PHE A 45 7.66 16.44 -13.15
C PHE A 45 7.60 16.13 -11.64
N LEU A 46 7.63 17.16 -10.79
CA LEU A 46 7.55 16.98 -9.34
C LEU A 46 6.20 16.40 -8.89
N VAL A 47 5.09 16.84 -9.49
CA VAL A 47 3.75 16.30 -9.19
C VAL A 47 3.64 14.85 -9.67
N GLU A 48 4.17 14.53 -10.84
CA GLU A 48 4.21 13.15 -11.36
C GLU A 48 5.03 12.23 -10.45
N ASP A 49 6.24 12.61 -10.05
CA ASP A 49 7.11 11.79 -9.20
C ASP A 49 6.55 11.64 -7.77
N ALA A 50 5.95 12.70 -7.22
CA ALA A 50 5.42 12.65 -5.87
C ALA A 50 4.13 11.81 -5.78
N PHE A 51 3.25 11.90 -6.78
CA PHE A 51 1.87 11.40 -6.66
C PHE A 51 1.47 10.32 -7.68
N PHE A 52 2.18 10.16 -8.79
CA PHE A 52 1.70 9.27 -9.87
C PHE A 52 2.73 8.29 -10.41
N ARG A 53 3.95 8.31 -9.87
CA ARG A 53 5.05 7.42 -10.26
C ARG A 53 5.70 6.81 -9.02
N ASN A 54 6.36 5.67 -9.24
CA ASN A 54 7.10 4.95 -8.21
C ASN A 54 6.20 4.59 -7.02
N ASP A 55 6.81 4.17 -5.91
CA ASP A 55 6.07 3.95 -4.67
C ASP A 55 5.59 5.29 -4.13
N ILE A 56 4.28 5.51 -4.08
CA ILE A 56 3.68 6.72 -3.48
C ILE A 56 3.37 6.49 -2.01
N PHE A 57 3.30 5.25 -1.57
CA PHE A 57 3.16 4.86 -0.17
C PHE A 57 3.98 3.60 0.11
N ILE A 58 4.67 3.58 1.25
CA ILE A 58 5.31 2.39 1.79
C ILE A 58 5.17 2.44 3.31
N ALA A 59 4.63 1.38 3.90
CA ALA A 59 4.68 1.17 5.34
C ALA A 59 5.17 -0.24 5.66
N ARG A 60 5.79 -0.38 6.83
CA ARG A 60 6.21 -1.66 7.36
C ARG A 60 5.90 -1.80 8.84
N THR A 61 5.78 -3.03 9.30
CA THR A 61 5.74 -3.35 10.72
C THR A 61 6.63 -4.56 10.98
N ASP A 62 7.28 -4.57 12.14
CA ASP A 62 8.08 -5.68 12.64
C ASP A 62 7.45 -6.15 13.95
N TYR A 63 7.10 -7.44 14.05
CA TYR A 63 6.49 -8.01 15.26
C TYR A 63 7.33 -9.18 15.76
N PRO A 64 7.85 -9.12 17.00
CA PRO A 64 8.64 -10.22 17.57
C PRO A 64 7.70 -11.38 17.93
N LEU A 65 7.98 -12.57 17.40
CA LEU A 65 7.26 -13.80 17.75
C LEU A 65 7.95 -14.56 18.89
N SER A 66 9.27 -14.41 19.03
CA SER A 66 10.07 -14.97 20.12
C SER A 66 11.43 -14.26 20.19
N THR A 67 12.29 -14.64 21.14
CA THR A 67 13.69 -14.15 21.22
C THR A 67 14.50 -14.38 19.94
N ASN A 68 14.10 -15.31 19.08
CA ASN A 68 14.84 -15.68 17.87
C ASN A 68 14.03 -15.56 16.57
N ASN A 69 12.78 -15.09 16.61
CA ASN A 69 11.93 -15.05 15.44
C ASN A 69 11.08 -13.77 15.41
N GLU A 70 10.94 -13.17 14.24
CA GLU A 70 10.09 -12.02 13.98
C GLU A 70 9.30 -12.25 12.69
N ILE A 71 8.15 -11.58 12.59
CA ILE A 71 7.41 -11.42 11.36
C ILE A 71 7.48 -9.96 10.93
N ARG A 72 7.65 -9.73 9.63
CA ARG A 72 7.54 -8.42 9.01
C ARG A 72 6.38 -8.39 8.01
N GLY A 73 5.57 -7.36 8.08
CA GLY A 73 4.62 -6.99 7.03
C GLY A 73 5.11 -5.73 6.32
N VAL A 74 5.04 -5.72 4.99
CA VAL A 74 5.30 -4.54 4.14
C VAL A 74 4.10 -4.33 3.24
N ALA A 75 3.55 -3.11 3.25
CA ALA A 75 2.47 -2.70 2.37
C ALA A 75 2.91 -1.49 1.54
N SER A 76 2.73 -1.55 0.23
CA SER A 76 3.14 -0.50 -0.71
C SER A 76 2.01 -0.15 -1.67
N ILE A 77 2.04 1.08 -2.18
CA ILE A 77 1.22 1.53 -3.29
C ILE A 77 2.15 2.16 -4.33
N HIS A 78 2.13 1.62 -5.53
CA HIS A 78 2.90 2.08 -6.68
C HIS A 78 1.99 2.75 -7.72
N GLY A 79 2.33 3.96 -8.15
CA GLY A 79 1.58 4.68 -9.18
C GLY A 79 2.07 4.37 -10.60
N ARG A 80 1.17 3.98 -11.49
CA ARG A 80 1.40 3.82 -12.94
C ARG A 80 0.63 4.88 -13.70
N LEU A 81 1.26 6.02 -13.96
CA LEU A 81 0.72 7.07 -14.80
C LEU A 81 0.74 6.66 -16.27
N PHE A 82 -0.41 6.74 -16.92
CA PHE A 82 -0.57 6.58 -18.35
C PHE A 82 -0.92 7.92 -18.98
N ASN A 83 -0.22 8.23 -20.06
CA ASN A 83 -0.51 9.33 -20.96
C ASN A 83 -0.64 8.72 -22.36
N SER A 84 -1.85 8.53 -22.84
CA SER A 84 -2.09 8.03 -24.19
C SER A 84 -2.74 9.11 -25.05
N SER A 85 -2.14 9.36 -26.20
CA SER A 85 -2.72 10.12 -27.30
C SER A 85 -4.05 9.55 -27.81
N ASP A 86 -4.34 8.27 -27.50
CA ASP A 86 -5.55 7.56 -27.94
C ASP A 86 -6.75 7.79 -27.00
N TYR A 87 -6.54 8.42 -25.83
CA TYR A 87 -7.57 8.76 -24.83
C TYR A 87 -7.71 10.28 -24.62
N GLU A 88 -7.87 11.03 -25.72
CA GLU A 88 -8.17 12.48 -25.69
C GLU A 88 -7.17 13.35 -24.89
N GLY A 89 -5.95 12.88 -24.63
CA GLY A 89 -4.98 13.59 -23.79
C GLY A 89 -5.32 13.61 -22.29
N ASN A 90 -6.19 12.72 -21.83
CA ASN A 90 -6.53 12.60 -20.41
C ASN A 90 -5.55 11.69 -19.67
N TYR A 91 -4.83 12.24 -18.70
CA TYR A 91 -4.02 11.46 -17.76
C TYR A 91 -4.91 10.48 -16.99
N SER A 92 -4.49 9.22 -16.97
CA SER A 92 -5.09 8.15 -16.16
C SER A 92 -4.00 7.50 -15.32
N CYS A 93 -4.31 7.07 -14.10
CA CYS A 93 -3.33 6.42 -13.24
C CYS A 93 -3.93 5.18 -12.58
N PHE A 94 -3.23 4.06 -12.70
CA PHE A 94 -3.54 2.84 -11.96
C PHE A 94 -2.57 2.72 -10.79
N TYR A 95 -3.02 2.06 -9.73
CA TYR A 95 -2.28 1.91 -8.49
C TYR A 95 -2.11 0.44 -8.18
N ASP A 96 -0.87 -0.05 -8.20
CA ASP A 96 -0.57 -1.40 -7.74
C ASP A 96 -0.38 -1.37 -6.23
N VAL A 97 -1.19 -2.15 -5.53
CA VAL A 97 -1.20 -2.25 -4.07
C VAL A 97 -0.69 -3.63 -3.70
N GLU A 98 0.33 -3.68 -2.87
CA GLU A 98 1.02 -4.93 -2.55
C GLU A 98 1.11 -5.15 -1.04
N LEU A 99 1.08 -6.42 -0.64
CA LEU A 99 1.39 -6.89 0.71
C LEU A 99 2.42 -8.00 0.61
N SER A 100 3.59 -7.79 1.21
CA SER A 100 4.62 -8.82 1.41
C SER A 100 4.75 -9.17 2.88
N ILE A 101 4.87 -10.47 3.19
CA ILE A 101 5.07 -10.98 4.53
C ILE A 101 6.35 -11.79 4.58
N PHE A 102 7.20 -11.49 5.56
CA PHE A 102 8.48 -12.15 5.76
C PHE A 102 8.54 -12.79 7.15
N LEU A 103 9.13 -13.98 7.23
CA LEU A 103 9.33 -14.68 8.50
C LEU A 103 10.81 -15.02 8.71
N GLY A 104 11.31 -14.87 9.95
CA GLY A 104 12.64 -15.38 10.33
C GLY A 104 13.75 -14.32 10.45
N LYS A 105 14.85 -14.70 11.12
CA LYS A 105 16.00 -13.82 11.45
C LYS A 105 16.63 -13.11 10.25
N LYS A 106 16.57 -13.73 9.06
CA LYS A 106 17.28 -13.22 7.87
C LYS A 106 16.50 -12.18 7.08
N LYS A 107 15.31 -11.74 7.52
CA LYS A 107 14.54 -10.63 6.95
C LYS A 107 14.20 -10.73 5.43
N ASN A 108 14.54 -11.86 4.78
CA ASN A 108 14.53 -12.04 3.33
C ASN A 108 13.77 -13.29 2.87
N GLU A 109 13.19 -14.08 3.79
CA GLU A 109 12.32 -15.20 3.40
C GLU A 109 10.89 -14.68 3.33
N GLU A 110 10.49 -14.26 2.13
CA GLU A 110 9.10 -13.92 1.83
C GLU A 110 8.28 -15.21 1.87
N VAL A 111 7.29 -15.25 2.76
CA VAL A 111 6.39 -16.40 2.94
C VAL A 111 5.04 -16.16 2.25
N TYR A 112 4.74 -14.91 1.89
CA TYR A 112 3.51 -14.54 1.22
C TYR A 112 3.64 -13.20 0.49
N TYR A 113 3.02 -13.12 -0.68
CA TYR A 113 2.87 -11.91 -1.49
C TYR A 113 1.44 -11.86 -2.05
N GLU A 114 0.79 -10.69 -1.97
CA GLU A 114 -0.46 -10.41 -2.67
C GLU A 114 -0.38 -9.04 -3.35
N GLY A 115 -0.79 -8.98 -4.62
CA GLY A 115 -0.87 -7.74 -5.38
C GLY A 115 -2.28 -7.53 -5.95
N LYS A 116 -2.78 -6.29 -5.88
CA LYS A 116 -4.05 -5.85 -6.49
C LYS A 116 -3.86 -4.54 -7.23
N VAL A 117 -4.64 -4.35 -8.29
CA VAL A 117 -4.67 -3.09 -9.04
C VAL A 117 -5.93 -2.32 -8.66
N ALA A 118 -5.78 -1.03 -8.37
CA ALA A 118 -6.87 -0.07 -8.24
C ALA A 118 -6.79 0.97 -9.37
N ASP A 119 -7.94 1.48 -9.79
CA ASP A 119 -8.07 2.53 -10.82
C ASP A 119 -8.07 3.95 -10.23
N ASN A 120 -8.13 4.07 -8.91
CA ASN A 120 -8.10 5.35 -8.20
C ASN A 120 -7.42 5.23 -6.82
N ARG A 121 -7.00 6.38 -6.27
CA ARG A 121 -6.27 6.45 -5.00
C ARG A 121 -7.09 6.05 -3.78
N PHE A 122 -8.40 6.29 -3.78
CA PHE A 122 -9.28 5.93 -2.68
C PHE A 122 -9.40 4.41 -2.55
N ASP A 123 -9.56 3.71 -3.68
CA ASP A 123 -9.55 2.26 -3.69
C ASP A 123 -8.19 1.69 -3.33
N ALA A 124 -7.10 2.28 -3.83
CA ALA A 124 -5.75 1.89 -3.45
C ALA A 124 -5.53 2.00 -1.92
N ALA A 125 -5.94 3.12 -1.34
CA ALA A 125 -5.88 3.38 0.10
C ALA A 125 -6.75 2.38 0.90
N ARG A 126 -7.95 2.06 0.41
CA ARG A 126 -8.84 1.09 1.03
C ARG A 126 -8.24 -0.32 1.03
N ILE A 127 -7.65 -0.75 -0.09
CA ILE A 127 -6.98 -2.04 -0.22
C ILE A 127 -5.76 -2.10 0.71
N ALA A 128 -4.88 -1.08 0.70
CA ALA A 128 -3.71 -1.05 1.56
C ALA A 128 -4.08 -1.04 3.06
N SER A 129 -5.10 -0.26 3.44
CA SER A 129 -5.64 -0.25 4.81
C SER A 129 -6.16 -1.65 5.20
N ARG A 130 -6.83 -2.34 4.28
CA ARG A 130 -7.30 -3.72 4.47
C ARG A 130 -6.14 -4.70 4.66
N TYR A 131 -5.09 -4.62 3.84
CA TYR A 131 -3.89 -5.44 3.98
C TYR A 131 -3.21 -5.26 5.34
N MET A 132 -2.95 -4.01 5.73
CA MET A 132 -2.33 -3.72 7.02
C MET A 132 -3.22 -4.21 8.18
N PHE A 133 -4.54 -4.04 8.08
CA PHE A 133 -5.48 -4.52 9.08
C PHE A 133 -5.46 -6.05 9.22
N ILE A 134 -5.50 -6.79 8.11
CA ILE A 134 -5.49 -8.26 8.14
C ILE A 134 -4.19 -8.76 8.76
N PHE A 135 -3.06 -8.18 8.36
CA PHE A 135 -1.78 -8.52 8.96
C PHE A 135 -1.80 -8.34 10.48
N SER A 136 -2.23 -7.17 10.97
CA SER A 136 -2.20 -6.82 12.39
C SER A 136 -3.21 -7.59 13.24
N ASN A 137 -4.39 -7.91 12.70
CA ASN A 137 -5.48 -8.47 13.50
C ASN A 137 -5.68 -9.98 13.30
N ASN A 138 -5.14 -10.55 12.22
CA ASN A 138 -5.38 -11.96 11.88
C ASN A 138 -4.05 -12.72 11.77
N ILE A 139 -3.13 -12.25 10.92
CA ILE A 139 -1.92 -13.00 10.60
C ILE A 139 -0.94 -13.02 11.78
N SER A 140 -0.55 -11.85 12.29
CA SER A 140 0.40 -11.76 13.40
C SER A 140 -0.09 -12.48 14.67
N PRO A 141 -1.36 -12.32 15.11
CA PRO A 141 -1.86 -13.10 16.25
C PRO A 141 -1.95 -14.60 15.98
N ALA A 142 -2.29 -15.03 14.76
CA ALA A 142 -2.35 -16.46 14.43
C ALA A 142 -0.97 -17.11 14.42
N LEU A 143 0.09 -16.40 14.02
CA LEU A 143 1.47 -16.87 14.15
C LEU A 143 1.92 -16.91 15.61
N GLU A 144 1.60 -15.89 16.40
CA GLU A 144 1.91 -15.84 17.83
C GLU A 144 1.24 -17.00 18.58
N ALA A 145 -0.02 -17.32 18.24
CA ALA A 145 -0.76 -18.45 18.79
C ALA A 145 -0.35 -19.82 18.23
N GLY A 146 0.61 -19.88 17.28
CA GLY A 146 1.06 -21.12 16.64
C GLY A 146 0.05 -21.77 15.69
N LYS A 147 -1.01 -21.04 15.28
CA LYS A 147 -2.00 -21.50 14.29
C LYS A 147 -1.48 -21.41 12.86
N LEU A 148 -0.55 -20.50 12.60
CA LEU A 148 0.19 -20.37 11.35
C LEU A 148 1.68 -20.62 11.58
N ASN A 149 2.38 -21.03 10.52
CA ASN A 149 3.84 -21.10 10.45
C ASN A 149 4.29 -20.85 8.99
N LYS A 150 5.60 -20.88 8.73
CA LYS A 150 6.15 -20.59 7.40
C LYS A 150 5.64 -21.47 6.25
N ASN A 151 5.17 -22.68 6.55
CA ASN A 151 4.67 -23.62 5.56
C ASN A 151 3.13 -23.62 5.49
N SER A 152 2.47 -22.73 6.22
CA SER A 152 1.01 -22.62 6.21
C SER A 152 0.52 -22.05 4.88
N ASP A 153 -0.71 -22.40 4.53
CA ASP A 153 -1.43 -21.79 3.41
C ASP A 153 -1.97 -20.41 3.81
N PHE A 154 -1.14 -19.38 3.57
CA PHE A 154 -1.49 -17.99 3.86
C PHE A 154 -2.65 -17.48 2.99
N GLU A 155 -2.73 -17.92 1.74
CA GLU A 155 -3.75 -17.46 0.78
C GLU A 155 -5.15 -17.88 1.25
N SER A 156 -5.33 -19.15 1.60
CA SER A 156 -6.58 -19.68 2.13
C SER A 156 -6.96 -19.03 3.47
N PHE A 157 -5.97 -18.80 4.33
CA PHE A 157 -6.20 -18.14 5.62
C PHE A 157 -6.67 -16.69 5.45
N ILE A 158 -6.00 -15.92 4.60
CA ILE A 158 -6.33 -14.52 4.33
C ILE A 158 -7.70 -14.40 3.65
N SER A 159 -8.00 -15.29 2.70
CA SER A 159 -9.30 -15.33 2.03
C SER A 159 -10.46 -15.54 3.02
N LYS A 160 -10.28 -16.42 4.02
CA LYS A 160 -11.26 -16.60 5.10
C LYS A 160 -11.38 -15.36 5.98
N ALA A 161 -10.26 -14.75 6.36
CA ALA A 161 -10.26 -13.53 7.17
C ALA A 161 -10.97 -12.35 6.46
N TYR A 162 -10.92 -12.29 5.13
CA TYR A 162 -11.73 -11.35 4.34
C TYR A 162 -13.23 -11.68 4.40
N PHE A 163 -13.59 -12.95 4.19
CA PHE A 163 -14.98 -13.39 4.16
C PHE A 163 -15.71 -13.18 5.49
N ASP A 164 -15.05 -13.49 6.61
CA ASP A 164 -15.62 -13.32 7.95
C ASP A 164 -15.86 -11.83 8.28
N ARG A 165 -15.12 -10.91 7.65
CA ARG A 165 -15.27 -9.46 7.85
C ARG A 165 -16.40 -8.85 7.04
N ASP A 166 -16.62 -9.29 5.80
CA ASP A 166 -17.71 -8.77 4.97
C ASP A 166 -19.10 -9.23 5.45
N GLN A 167 -19.18 -10.03 6.52
CA GLN A 167 -20.41 -10.41 7.22
C GLN A 167 -20.74 -9.56 8.47
N VAL A 168 -19.85 -8.63 8.86
CA VAL A 168 -20.00 -7.75 10.04
C VAL A 168 -20.20 -6.30 9.60
#